data_AF-A0A3P8ITS0-F1
#
_entry.id   AF-A0A3P8ITS0-F1
#
_cell.length_a   1.000
_cell.length_b   1.000
_cell.length_c   1.000
_cell.angle_alpha   90.00
_cell.angle_beta   90.00
_cell.angle_gamma   90.00
#
_symmetry.space_group_name_H-M   'P 1'
#
loop_
_entity.id
_entity.type
_entity.pdbx_description
1 polymer ?
#
loop_
_entity_poly.entity_id
_entity_poly.type
_entity_poly.pdbx_seq_one_letter_code
_entity_poly.pdbx_strand_id
1 'polypeptide(L)'
;MDTSLVAKMREFFRTRPSAESLRARGILKNEPVFASTLVQICEQENSEVPRFIACAVRAIEARGLDHLGLYRISANASEVQKLRCCVNQYNYSLNSEKWSLDVLAGGLKLFFRELKEPLFTYDLFPKLKKLFAVKADEATTLAALQEMISSMPSPHIATARVLFHHLYRVLKHSEVNQMHSHKLAIVFGPNLIRSDTEVEHLGMLTSVQAPCVDFCLQHIVELFGPVVPPPVVV
;
A
#
# COMPACT_ATOMS: atom_id res chain seq x y z
N MET A 1 12.22 20.41 40.95
CA MET A 1 12.38 20.24 39.49
C MET A 1 13.61 21.04 39.07
N ASP A 2 14.52 20.44 38.32
CA ASP A 2 15.76 21.09 37.90
C ASP A 2 15.44 22.24 36.92
N THR A 3 15.48 23.47 37.41
CA THR A 3 15.15 24.70 36.68
C THR A 3 16.11 24.93 35.50
N SER A 4 17.33 24.39 35.56
CA SER A 4 18.31 24.44 34.47
C SER A 4 17.91 23.55 33.30
N LEU A 5 17.43 22.34 33.58
CA LEU A 5 16.95 21.42 32.54
C LEU A 5 15.73 22.00 31.81
N VAL A 6 14.78 22.57 32.56
CA VAL A 6 13.58 23.20 31.99
C VAL A 6 13.95 24.38 31.08
N ALA A 7 14.94 25.20 31.46
CA ALA A 7 15.42 26.29 30.63
C ALA A 7 16.08 25.78 29.33
N LYS A 8 16.94 24.75 29.41
CA LYS A 8 17.57 24.13 28.24
C LYS A 8 16.54 23.53 27.28
N MET A 9 15.50 22.86 27.79
CA MET A 9 14.45 22.31 26.92
C MET A 9 13.63 23.40 26.24
N ARG A 10 13.28 24.50 26.93
CA ARG A 10 12.59 25.63 26.28
C ARG A 10 13.42 26.23 25.16
N GLU A 11 14.72 26.40 25.39
CA GLU A 11 15.62 26.92 24.37
C GLU A 11 15.77 25.96 23.18
N PHE A 12 15.87 24.66 23.47
CA PHE A 12 15.86 23.63 22.44
C PHE A 12 14.59 23.68 21.57
N PHE A 13 13.39 23.77 22.17
CA PHE A 13 12.15 23.83 21.39
C PHE A 13 12.01 25.12 20.57
N ARG A 14 12.60 26.25 21.03
CA ARG A 14 12.62 27.51 20.28
C ARG A 14 13.59 27.49 19.10
N THR A 15 14.75 26.87 19.27
CA THR A 15 15.84 26.86 18.27
C THR A 15 15.87 25.59 17.42
N ARG A 16 14.92 24.66 17.66
CA ARG A 16 14.87 23.37 16.96
C ARG A 16 14.82 23.59 15.44
N PRO A 17 15.79 23.07 14.68
CA PRO A 17 15.76 23.15 13.23
C PRO A 17 14.56 22.38 12.67
N SER A 18 13.98 22.88 11.57
CA SER A 18 12.89 22.21 10.88
C SER A 18 13.35 20.86 10.32
N ALA A 19 12.39 19.93 10.13
CA ALA A 19 12.69 18.64 9.49
C ALA A 19 13.29 18.83 8.10
N GLU A 20 12.84 19.83 7.35
CA GLU A 20 13.39 20.21 6.04
C GLU A 20 14.84 20.67 6.12
N SER A 21 15.19 21.51 7.10
CA SER A 21 16.58 21.94 7.36
C SER A 21 17.47 20.74 7.68
N LEU A 22 16.97 19.78 8.47
CA LEU A 22 17.70 18.56 8.79
C LEU A 22 17.87 17.64 7.57
N ARG A 23 16.89 17.58 6.65
CA ARG A 23 17.00 16.86 5.37
C ARG A 23 18.02 17.50 4.45
N ALA A 24 17.97 18.83 4.30
CA ALA A 24 18.91 19.59 3.46
C ALA A 24 20.37 19.41 3.94
N ARG A 25 20.57 19.25 5.25
CA ARG A 25 21.88 18.96 5.86
C ARG A 25 22.28 17.49 5.81
N GLY A 26 21.46 16.61 5.25
CA GLY A 26 21.71 15.16 5.19
C GLY A 26 21.64 14.43 6.54
N ILE A 27 21.18 15.11 7.60
CA ILE A 27 21.03 14.55 8.95
C ILE A 27 19.79 13.66 9.00
N LEU A 28 18.67 14.15 8.45
CA LEU A 28 17.45 13.36 8.29
C LEU A 28 17.40 12.79 6.88
N LYS A 29 17.71 11.51 6.73
CA LYS A 29 17.61 10.82 5.43
C LYS A 29 16.15 10.43 5.16
N ASN A 30 15.73 10.49 3.91
CA ASN A 30 14.47 9.85 3.51
C ASN A 30 14.60 8.35 3.74
N GLU A 31 13.52 7.72 4.19
CA GLU A 31 13.49 6.27 4.24
C GLU A 31 13.48 5.71 2.81
N PRO A 32 14.26 4.66 2.53
CA PRO A 32 14.50 4.23 1.15
C PRO A 32 13.33 3.48 0.54
N VAL A 33 12.56 2.72 1.34
CA VAL A 33 11.50 1.82 0.86
C VAL A 33 10.15 2.18 1.47
N PHE A 34 9.93 1.88 2.76
CA PHE A 34 8.75 2.35 3.47
C PHE A 34 8.79 3.87 3.63
N ALA A 35 7.62 4.51 3.66
CA ALA A 35 7.49 5.97 3.75
C ALA A 35 8.22 6.77 2.65
N SER A 36 8.43 6.16 1.47
CA SER A 36 8.93 6.79 0.26
C SER A 36 7.82 6.96 -0.80
N THR A 37 8.13 7.52 -1.96
CA THR A 37 7.22 7.48 -3.13
C THR A 37 7.53 6.27 -3.99
N LEU A 38 6.53 5.70 -4.68
CA LEU A 38 6.77 4.56 -5.58
C LEU A 38 7.77 4.91 -6.67
N VAL A 39 7.68 6.11 -7.24
CA VAL A 39 8.61 6.61 -8.26
C VAL A 39 10.05 6.58 -7.74
N GLN A 40 10.31 7.11 -6.54
CA GLN A 40 11.67 7.13 -5.96
C GLN A 40 12.22 5.73 -5.70
N ILE A 41 11.38 4.82 -5.19
CA ILE A 41 11.80 3.43 -4.93
C ILE A 41 12.17 2.76 -6.24
N CYS A 42 11.30 2.87 -7.24
CA CYS A 42 11.47 2.26 -8.55
C CYS A 42 12.70 2.79 -9.31
N GLU A 43 12.95 4.11 -9.25
CA GLU A 43 14.17 4.73 -9.79
C GLU A 43 15.44 4.20 -9.12
N GLN A 44 15.44 4.08 -7.79
CA GLN A 44 16.59 3.57 -7.04
C GLN A 44 16.86 2.08 -7.31
N GLU A 45 15.82 1.27 -7.47
CA GLU A 45 15.93 -0.16 -7.71
C GLU A 45 16.08 -0.53 -9.19
N ASN A 46 16.00 0.46 -10.09
CA ASN A 46 15.95 0.32 -11.54
C ASN A 46 14.89 -0.72 -11.97
N SER A 47 13.67 -0.55 -11.47
CA SER A 47 12.56 -1.48 -11.67
C SER A 47 11.22 -0.76 -11.69
N GLU A 48 10.24 -1.25 -12.44
CA GLU A 48 8.88 -0.67 -12.47
C GLU A 48 8.04 -1.00 -11.22
N VAL A 49 8.40 -2.05 -10.47
CA VAL A 49 7.70 -2.49 -9.27
C VAL A 49 8.70 -2.64 -8.13
N PRO A 50 8.43 -2.10 -6.93
CA PRO A 50 9.33 -2.26 -5.80
C PRO A 50 9.63 -3.73 -5.50
N ARG A 51 10.90 -4.07 -5.31
CA ARG A 51 11.36 -5.44 -5.00
C ARG A 51 10.67 -6.01 -3.78
N PHE A 52 10.39 -5.17 -2.78
CA PHE A 52 9.61 -5.56 -1.60
C PHE A 52 8.25 -6.18 -1.99
N ILE A 53 7.50 -5.55 -2.89
CA ILE A 53 6.18 -6.02 -3.33
C ILE A 53 6.30 -7.39 -3.98
N ALA A 54 7.21 -7.54 -4.94
CA ALA A 54 7.42 -8.80 -5.64
C ALA A 54 7.84 -9.94 -4.70
N CYS A 55 8.79 -9.67 -3.79
CA CYS A 55 9.24 -10.63 -2.79
C CYS A 55 8.14 -11.01 -1.78
N ALA A 56 7.37 -10.04 -1.29
CA ALA A 56 6.32 -10.28 -0.30
C ALA A 56 5.17 -11.08 -0.91
N VAL A 57 4.70 -10.69 -2.11
CA VAL A 57 3.67 -11.42 -2.87
C VAL A 57 4.10 -12.87 -3.09
N ARG A 58 5.33 -13.09 -3.57
CA ARG A 58 5.84 -14.45 -3.79
C ARG A 58 5.90 -15.27 -2.50
N ALA A 59 6.38 -14.68 -1.40
CA ALA A 59 6.48 -15.37 -0.12
C ALA A 59 5.11 -15.73 0.47
N ILE A 60 4.10 -14.86 0.28
CA ILE A 60 2.72 -15.12 0.71
C ILE A 60 2.11 -16.21 -0.17
N GLU A 61 2.22 -16.12 -1.49
CA GLU A 61 1.60 -17.09 -2.39
C GLU A 61 2.22 -18.49 -2.28
N ALA A 62 3.50 -18.60 -1.96
CA ALA A 62 4.19 -19.89 -1.82
C ALA A 62 3.60 -20.79 -0.72
N ARG A 63 2.93 -20.23 0.30
CA ARG A 63 2.42 -21.01 1.44
C ARG A 63 1.15 -20.50 2.11
N GLY A 64 0.56 -19.41 1.61
CA GLY A 64 -0.45 -18.65 2.33
C GLY A 64 -1.80 -18.49 1.65
N LEU A 65 -1.96 -18.98 0.41
CA LEU A 65 -3.24 -18.82 -0.32
C LEU A 65 -4.43 -19.44 0.42
N ASP A 66 -4.21 -20.52 1.18
CA ASP A 66 -5.23 -21.20 1.97
C ASP A 66 -5.29 -20.73 3.43
N HIS A 67 -4.49 -19.73 3.82
CA HIS A 67 -4.46 -19.24 5.21
C HIS A 67 -5.77 -18.53 5.55
N LEU A 68 -6.51 -19.07 6.53
CA LEU A 68 -7.79 -18.53 6.96
C LEU A 68 -7.68 -17.05 7.36
N GLY A 69 -8.50 -16.20 6.73
CA GLY A 69 -8.51 -14.77 6.98
C GLY A 69 -7.25 -14.03 6.57
N LEU A 70 -6.49 -14.54 5.58
CA LEU A 70 -5.32 -13.84 5.02
C LEU A 70 -5.64 -12.35 4.78
N TYR A 71 -4.71 -11.45 5.16
CA TYR A 71 -4.88 -10.00 5.19
C TYR A 71 -5.89 -9.43 6.21
N ARG A 72 -6.91 -10.17 6.63
CA ARG A 72 -7.85 -9.73 7.67
C ARG A 72 -7.26 -9.87 9.08
N ILE A 73 -6.56 -10.97 9.35
CA ILE A 73 -5.93 -11.19 10.66
C ILE A 73 -4.79 -10.19 10.87
N SER A 74 -4.75 -9.59 12.06
CA SER A 74 -3.72 -8.62 12.44
C SER A 74 -2.52 -9.34 13.04
N ALA A 75 -1.34 -9.07 12.49
CA ALA A 75 -0.07 -9.54 13.05
C ALA A 75 0.36 -8.76 14.28
N ASN A 76 1.37 -9.28 14.97
CA ASN A 76 2.09 -8.53 15.99
C ASN A 76 2.75 -7.29 15.37
N ALA A 77 2.35 -6.10 15.83
CA ALA A 77 2.86 -4.83 15.30
C ALA A 77 4.37 -4.66 15.44
N SER A 78 4.98 -5.23 16.49
CA SER A 78 6.44 -5.20 16.67
C SER A 78 7.16 -6.03 15.59
N GLU A 79 6.62 -7.19 15.23
CA GLU A 79 7.19 -8.03 14.16
C GLU A 79 7.04 -7.38 12.78
N VAL A 80 5.89 -6.74 12.52
CA VAL A 80 5.71 -5.93 11.30
C VAL A 80 6.71 -4.77 11.26
N GLN A 81 6.96 -4.11 12.38
CA GLN A 81 7.97 -3.05 12.45
C GLN A 81 9.40 -3.59 12.25
N LYS A 82 9.71 -4.78 12.76
CA LYS A 82 11.00 -5.44 12.50
C LYS A 82 11.17 -5.76 11.01
N LEU A 83 10.12 -6.27 10.36
CA LEU A 83 10.08 -6.51 8.92
C LEU A 83 10.34 -5.21 8.15
N ARG A 84 9.60 -4.15 8.50
CA ARG A 84 9.75 -2.81 7.93
C ARG A 84 11.20 -2.31 8.02
N CYS A 85 11.83 -2.42 9.20
CA CYS A 85 13.22 -2.02 9.38
C CYS A 85 14.19 -2.84 8.53
N CYS A 86 13.98 -4.16 8.40
CA CYS A 86 14.82 -5.01 7.54
C CYS A 86 14.70 -4.59 6.07
N VAL A 87 13.48 -4.32 5.61
CA VAL A 87 13.20 -3.90 4.23
C VAL A 87 13.80 -2.53 3.93
N ASN A 88 13.74 -1.58 4.88
CA ASN A 88 14.43 -0.29 4.75
C ASN A 88 15.96 -0.40 4.74
N GLN A 89 16.53 -1.58 5.00
CA GLN A 89 17.94 -1.90 4.83
C GLN A 89 18.19 -2.73 3.57
N TYR A 90 17.23 -2.76 2.63
CA TYR A 90 17.24 -3.56 1.40
C TYR A 90 17.34 -5.08 1.63
N ASN A 91 16.98 -5.56 2.82
CA ASN A 91 16.96 -6.99 3.11
C ASN A 91 15.60 -7.60 2.74
N TYR A 92 15.55 -8.17 1.53
CA TYR A 92 14.34 -8.80 0.96
C TYR A 92 14.25 -10.32 1.19
N SER A 93 14.90 -10.85 2.24
CA SER A 93 14.85 -12.27 2.61
C SER A 93 13.52 -12.64 3.28
N LEU A 94 12.42 -12.50 2.54
CA LEU A 94 11.05 -12.60 3.05
C LEU A 94 10.50 -14.03 3.05
N ASN A 95 10.95 -14.86 2.12
CA ASN A 95 10.55 -16.26 2.03
C ASN A 95 11.36 -17.15 2.99
N SER A 96 11.26 -16.87 4.28
CA SER A 96 11.90 -17.64 5.35
C SER A 96 10.90 -17.95 6.47
N GLU A 97 11.19 -18.94 7.30
CA GLU A 97 10.36 -19.28 8.48
C GLU A 97 10.32 -18.16 9.52
N LYS A 98 11.26 -17.21 9.45
CA LYS A 98 11.32 -16.03 10.32
C LYS A 98 10.03 -15.20 10.28
N TRP A 99 9.39 -15.10 9.13
CA TRP A 99 8.23 -14.22 8.93
C TRP A 99 6.94 -15.01 8.80
N SER A 100 6.02 -14.88 9.75
CA SER A 100 4.70 -15.49 9.61
C SER A 100 3.92 -14.85 8.45
N LEU A 101 2.90 -15.57 7.97
CA LEU A 101 2.03 -15.08 6.89
C LEU A 101 1.31 -13.78 7.29
N ASP A 102 0.84 -13.70 8.54
CA ASP A 102 0.23 -12.46 9.05
C ASP A 102 1.23 -11.30 9.04
N VAL A 103 2.50 -11.53 9.38
CA VAL A 103 3.54 -10.47 9.38
C VAL A 103 3.84 -10.00 7.96
N LEU A 104 3.95 -10.92 6.99
CA LEU A 104 4.13 -10.55 5.58
C LEU A 104 2.92 -9.77 5.05
N ALA A 105 1.70 -10.25 5.33
CA ALA A 105 0.46 -9.58 4.97
C ALA A 105 0.33 -8.20 5.63
N GLY A 106 0.72 -8.10 6.91
CA GLY A 106 0.80 -6.87 7.68
C GLY A 106 1.80 -5.87 7.08
N GLY A 107 2.97 -6.34 6.69
CA GLY A 107 4.01 -5.54 6.03
C GLY A 107 3.55 -5.01 4.67
N LEU A 108 2.88 -5.83 3.87
CA LEU A 108 2.35 -5.41 2.57
C LEU A 108 1.30 -4.29 2.73
N LYS A 109 0.35 -4.46 3.67
CA LYS A 109 -0.64 -3.42 4.00
C LYS A 109 0.05 -2.13 4.50
N LEU A 110 1.02 -2.29 5.41
CA LEU A 110 1.76 -1.16 5.99
C LEU A 110 2.51 -0.37 4.90
N PHE A 111 3.12 -1.06 3.94
CA PHE A 111 3.88 -0.42 2.87
C PHE A 111 3.00 0.56 2.10
N PHE A 112 1.85 0.11 1.59
CA PHE A 112 0.92 0.99 0.87
C PHE A 112 0.38 2.13 1.74
N ARG A 113 0.08 1.84 3.00
CA ARG A 113 -0.41 2.84 3.96
C ARG A 113 0.61 3.93 4.25
N GLU A 114 1.90 3.60 4.27
CA GLU A 114 2.97 4.53 4.60
C GLU A 114 3.53 5.28 3.40
N LEU A 115 3.25 4.87 2.16
CA LEU A 115 3.69 5.61 0.98
C LEU A 115 3.36 7.11 1.15
N LYS A 116 4.28 7.99 0.69
CA LYS A 116 4.03 9.45 0.74
C LYS A 116 2.83 9.84 -0.14
N GLU A 117 2.64 9.10 -1.23
CA GLU A 117 1.50 9.22 -2.13
C GLU A 117 0.80 7.86 -2.24
N PRO A 118 -0.54 7.77 -2.12
CA PRO A 118 -1.26 6.50 -2.24
C PRO A 118 -1.04 5.84 -3.60
N LEU A 119 -1.27 4.53 -3.67
CA LEU A 119 -1.16 3.77 -4.92
C LEU A 119 -2.07 4.38 -6.01
N PHE A 120 -3.33 4.68 -5.66
CA PHE A 120 -4.21 5.50 -6.47
C PHE A 120 -4.00 6.95 -6.03
N THR A 121 -3.07 7.64 -6.72
CA THR A 121 -2.58 9.00 -6.44
C THR A 121 -3.65 9.96 -5.92
N TYR A 122 -3.23 11.00 -5.18
CA TYR A 122 -4.18 11.94 -4.58
C TYR A 122 -5.12 12.60 -5.61
N ASP A 123 -4.63 12.82 -6.84
CA ASP A 123 -5.40 13.38 -7.95
C ASP A 123 -6.58 12.52 -8.40
N LEU A 124 -6.54 11.21 -8.14
CA LEU A 124 -7.63 10.30 -8.49
C LEU A 124 -8.76 10.31 -7.46
N PHE A 125 -8.47 10.61 -6.20
CA PHE A 125 -9.47 10.52 -5.14
C PHE A 125 -10.75 11.33 -5.42
N PRO A 126 -10.69 12.63 -5.83
CA PRO A 126 -11.89 13.40 -6.16
C PRO A 126 -12.67 12.83 -7.35
N LYS A 127 -11.98 12.21 -8.32
CA LYS A 127 -12.60 11.59 -9.51
C LYS A 127 -13.33 10.31 -9.12
N LEU A 128 -12.69 9.46 -8.31
CA LEU A 128 -13.30 8.25 -7.75
C LEU A 128 -14.53 8.57 -6.91
N LYS A 129 -14.45 9.60 -6.06
CA LYS A 129 -15.57 10.06 -5.24
C LYS A 129 -16.79 10.43 -6.09
N LYS A 130 -16.58 11.16 -7.19
CA LYS A 130 -17.65 11.50 -8.14
C LYS A 130 -18.21 10.26 -8.81
N LEU A 131 -17.35 9.37 -9.29
CA LEU A 131 -17.74 8.15 -10.00
C LEU A 131 -18.67 7.26 -9.14
N PHE A 132 -18.24 6.96 -7.92
CA PHE A 132 -19.00 6.09 -7.01
C PHE A 132 -20.20 6.78 -6.33
N ALA A 133 -20.30 8.11 -6.39
CA ALA A 133 -21.49 8.83 -5.93
C ALA A 133 -22.66 8.77 -6.92
N VAL A 134 -22.38 8.78 -8.23
CA VAL A 134 -23.41 8.85 -9.29
C VAL A 134 -24.11 7.52 -9.53
N LYS A 135 -23.54 6.39 -9.06
CA LYS A 135 -24.05 5.02 -9.31
C LYS A 135 -24.34 4.80 -10.80
N ALA A 136 -23.36 5.09 -11.64
CA ALA A 136 -23.43 4.81 -13.07
C ALA A 136 -23.53 3.29 -13.33
N ASP A 137 -23.88 2.93 -14.57
CA ASP A 137 -23.82 1.54 -15.01
C ASP A 137 -22.38 1.00 -15.02
N GLU A 138 -22.26 -0.32 -15.09
CA GLU A 138 -20.99 -1.04 -15.02
C GLU A 138 -20.02 -0.65 -16.15
N ALA A 139 -20.51 -0.51 -17.39
CA ALA A 139 -19.66 -0.20 -18.54
C ALA A 139 -19.10 1.22 -18.44
N THR A 140 -19.92 2.19 -18.03
CA THR A 140 -19.47 3.56 -17.77
C THR A 140 -18.45 3.61 -16.63
N THR A 141 -18.68 2.85 -15.55
CA THR A 141 -17.76 2.77 -14.40
C THR A 141 -16.42 2.17 -14.80
N LEU A 142 -16.44 1.11 -15.60
CA LEU A 142 -15.25 0.44 -16.13
C LEU A 142 -14.42 1.37 -17.01
N ALA A 143 -15.05 2.04 -17.98
CA ALA A 143 -14.36 2.95 -18.89
C ALA A 143 -13.70 4.12 -18.13
N ALA A 144 -14.41 4.71 -17.17
CA ALA A 144 -13.86 5.79 -16.34
C ALA A 144 -12.66 5.32 -15.49
N LEU A 145 -12.74 4.12 -14.89
CA LEU A 145 -11.61 3.56 -14.14
C LEU A 145 -10.41 3.22 -15.04
N GLN A 146 -10.63 2.71 -16.24
CA GLN A 146 -9.57 2.46 -17.21
C GLN A 146 -8.81 3.75 -17.56
N GLU A 147 -9.52 4.85 -17.80
CA GLU A 147 -8.92 6.16 -18.05
C GLU A 147 -8.11 6.64 -16.84
N MET A 148 -8.69 6.56 -15.63
CA MET A 148 -8.01 6.97 -14.40
C MET A 148 -6.74 6.16 -14.14
N ILE A 149 -6.79 4.82 -14.29
CA ILE A 149 -5.64 3.95 -14.10
C ILE A 149 -4.56 4.26 -15.14
N SER A 150 -4.95 4.44 -16.41
CA SER A 150 -4.02 4.77 -17.50
C SER A 150 -3.36 6.14 -17.32
N SER A 151 -3.97 7.05 -16.55
CA SER A 151 -3.39 8.35 -16.22
C SER A 151 -2.37 8.33 -15.06
N MET A 152 -2.26 7.22 -14.33
CA MET A 152 -1.29 7.10 -13.24
C MET A 152 0.16 6.98 -13.74
N PRO A 153 1.17 7.32 -12.92
CA PRO A 153 2.56 7.06 -13.26
C PRO A 153 2.84 5.57 -13.50
N SER A 154 3.78 5.23 -14.39
CA SER A 154 4.12 3.84 -14.73
C SER A 154 4.40 2.95 -13.50
N PRO A 155 5.18 3.40 -12.49
CA PRO A 155 5.39 2.62 -11.27
C PRO A 155 4.10 2.28 -10.50
N HIS A 156 3.12 3.19 -10.50
CA HIS A 156 1.83 2.98 -9.84
C HIS A 156 1.00 1.95 -10.60
N ILE A 157 0.93 2.04 -11.93
CA ILE A 157 0.20 1.09 -12.78
C ILE A 157 0.79 -0.32 -12.64
N ALA A 158 2.12 -0.43 -12.77
CA ALA A 158 2.82 -1.72 -12.67
C ALA A 158 2.65 -2.35 -11.29
N THR A 159 2.77 -1.56 -10.22
CA THR A 159 2.58 -2.03 -8.84
C THR A 159 1.13 -2.42 -8.57
N ALA A 160 0.16 -1.64 -9.07
CA ALA A 160 -1.25 -1.96 -8.96
C ALA A 160 -1.58 -3.28 -9.64
N ARG A 161 -1.09 -3.50 -10.87
CA ARG A 161 -1.27 -4.77 -11.58
C ARG A 161 -0.77 -5.96 -10.76
N VAL A 162 0.45 -5.90 -10.22
CA VAL A 162 1.00 -6.98 -9.40
C VAL A 162 0.14 -7.24 -8.16
N LEU A 163 -0.28 -6.17 -7.46
CA LEU A 163 -1.12 -6.29 -6.27
C LEU A 163 -2.49 -6.89 -6.59
N PHE A 164 -3.21 -6.35 -7.57
CA PHE A 164 -4.56 -6.83 -7.89
C PHE A 164 -4.53 -8.26 -8.43
N HIS A 165 -3.54 -8.62 -9.24
CA HIS A 165 -3.35 -10.01 -9.67
C HIS A 165 -3.13 -10.95 -8.47
N HIS A 166 -2.33 -10.54 -7.48
CA HIS A 166 -2.16 -11.29 -6.23
C HIS A 166 -3.47 -11.42 -5.45
N LEU A 167 -4.19 -10.32 -5.23
CA LEU A 167 -5.46 -10.33 -4.49
C LEU A 167 -6.52 -11.18 -5.18
N TYR A 168 -6.53 -11.23 -6.51
CA TYR A 168 -7.40 -12.12 -7.27
C TYR A 168 -7.07 -13.59 -7.07
N ARG A 169 -5.78 -13.96 -6.99
CA ARG A 169 -5.39 -15.33 -6.63
C ARG A 169 -5.82 -15.69 -5.22
N VAL A 170 -5.71 -14.77 -4.26
CA VAL A 170 -6.27 -14.97 -2.90
C VAL A 170 -7.79 -15.16 -2.96
N LEU A 171 -8.50 -14.34 -3.74
CA LEU A 171 -9.94 -14.46 -3.95
C LEU A 171 -10.36 -15.82 -4.52
N LYS A 172 -9.55 -16.40 -5.42
CA LYS A 172 -9.81 -17.73 -6.00
C LYS A 172 -9.76 -18.86 -4.97
N HIS A 173 -9.09 -18.64 -3.84
CA HIS A 173 -9.03 -19.57 -2.71
C HIS A 173 -10.05 -19.22 -1.62
N SER A 174 -11.05 -18.38 -1.91
CA SER A 174 -11.99 -17.86 -0.91
C SER A 174 -12.87 -18.90 -0.23
N GLU A 175 -13.05 -20.07 -0.84
CA GLU A 175 -13.72 -21.22 -0.19
C GLU A 175 -12.96 -21.71 1.05
N VAL A 176 -11.63 -21.64 1.04
CA VAL A 176 -10.76 -22.10 2.12
C VAL A 176 -10.34 -20.94 3.02
N ASN A 177 -9.76 -19.89 2.44
CA ASN A 177 -9.23 -18.76 3.21
C ASN A 177 -10.33 -17.79 3.71
N GLN A 178 -11.57 -17.94 3.22
CA GLN A 178 -12.74 -17.13 3.61
C GLN A 178 -12.64 -15.63 3.26
N MET A 179 -11.78 -15.26 2.30
CA MET A 179 -11.54 -13.89 1.83
C MET A 179 -12.15 -13.65 0.45
N HIS A 180 -13.43 -13.26 0.41
CA HIS A 180 -14.11 -12.80 -0.81
C HIS A 180 -13.73 -11.36 -1.17
N SER A 181 -14.10 -10.91 -2.38
CA SER A 181 -13.69 -9.63 -2.96
C SER A 181 -14.03 -8.45 -2.04
N HIS A 182 -15.26 -8.42 -1.51
CA HIS A 182 -15.72 -7.41 -0.57
C HIS A 182 -14.87 -7.33 0.71
N LYS A 183 -14.47 -8.48 1.27
CA LYS A 183 -13.63 -8.52 2.49
C LYS A 183 -12.22 -7.99 2.19
N LEU A 184 -11.65 -8.36 1.04
CA LEU A 184 -10.36 -7.84 0.60
C LEU A 184 -10.43 -6.32 0.35
N ALA A 185 -11.53 -5.85 -0.24
CA ALA A 185 -11.75 -4.45 -0.54
C ALA A 185 -11.87 -3.57 0.71
N ILE A 186 -12.55 -4.04 1.76
CA ILE A 186 -12.57 -3.35 3.07
C ILE A 186 -11.15 -3.23 3.64
N VAL A 187 -10.35 -4.29 3.53
CA VAL A 187 -8.98 -4.30 4.05
C VAL A 187 -8.08 -3.37 3.25
N PHE A 188 -8.08 -3.46 1.92
CA PHE A 188 -7.14 -2.74 1.07
C PHE A 188 -7.58 -1.32 0.68
N GLY A 189 -8.88 -1.04 0.59
CA GLY A 189 -9.44 0.28 0.29
C GLY A 189 -8.71 1.44 0.98
N PRO A 190 -8.65 1.48 2.33
CA PRO A 190 -8.00 2.58 3.06
C PRO A 190 -6.48 2.60 2.92
N ASN A 191 -5.84 1.50 2.50
CA ASN A 191 -4.40 1.44 2.30
C ASN A 191 -3.99 1.89 0.89
N LEU A 192 -4.87 1.78 -0.11
CA LEU A 192 -4.54 2.06 -1.52
C LEU A 192 -5.01 3.43 -2.00
N ILE A 193 -6.06 3.98 -1.41
CA ILE A 193 -6.73 5.20 -1.83
C ILE A 193 -6.85 6.11 -0.60
N ARG A 194 -6.38 7.36 -0.68
CA ARG A 194 -6.45 8.34 0.43
C ARG A 194 -6.80 9.73 -0.09
N SER A 195 -7.49 10.53 0.71
CA SER A 195 -7.67 11.96 0.47
C SER A 195 -6.40 12.72 0.91
N ASP A 196 -6.08 13.80 0.21
CA ASP A 196 -5.01 14.73 0.60
C ASP A 196 -5.48 15.70 1.72
N THR A 197 -6.80 15.79 1.93
CA THR A 197 -7.40 16.63 2.97
C THR A 197 -7.77 15.81 4.20
N GLU A 198 -7.32 16.25 5.38
CA GLU A 198 -7.63 15.63 6.69
C GLU A 198 -9.13 15.73 7.06
N VAL A 199 -9.91 16.52 6.33
CA VAL A 199 -11.30 16.91 6.67
C VAL A 199 -12.35 15.89 6.20
N GLU A 200 -11.93 14.81 5.54
CA GLU A 200 -12.89 13.80 5.11
C GLU A 200 -13.24 12.84 6.25
N HIS A 201 -14.51 12.85 6.66
CA HIS A 201 -15.04 11.94 7.66
C HIS A 201 -14.74 10.48 7.28
N LEU A 202 -14.23 9.70 8.23
CA LEU A 202 -13.87 8.29 8.08
C LEU A 202 -14.96 7.45 7.37
N GLY A 203 -16.23 7.78 7.58
CA GLY A 203 -17.37 7.13 6.91
C GLY A 203 -17.47 7.40 5.39
N MET A 204 -17.10 8.59 4.92
CA MET A 204 -17.12 8.92 3.48
C MET A 204 -15.96 8.27 2.71
N LEU A 205 -14.83 8.02 3.39
CA LEU A 205 -13.70 7.31 2.80
C LEU A 205 -14.10 5.86 2.49
N THR A 206 -14.81 5.19 3.41
CA THR A 206 -15.26 3.81 3.22
C THR A 206 -16.27 3.62 2.07
N SER A 207 -17.08 4.64 1.76
CA SER A 207 -18.07 4.56 0.66
C SER A 207 -17.47 4.71 -0.74
N VAL A 208 -16.19 5.08 -0.85
CA VAL A 208 -15.48 5.19 -2.14
C VAL A 208 -14.42 4.12 -2.26
N GLN A 209 -13.58 3.98 -1.23
CA GLN A 209 -12.39 3.13 -1.27
C GLN A 209 -12.73 1.65 -1.46
N ALA A 210 -13.64 1.10 -0.65
CA ALA A 210 -13.99 -0.31 -0.72
C ALA A 210 -14.75 -0.65 -2.03
N PRO A 211 -15.78 0.11 -2.45
CA PRO A 211 -16.41 -0.14 -3.75
C PRO A 211 -15.44 -0.07 -4.92
N CYS A 212 -14.49 0.88 -4.91
CA CYS A 212 -13.47 0.97 -5.95
C CYS A 212 -12.58 -0.27 -6.00
N VAL A 213 -12.05 -0.72 -4.86
CA VAL A 213 -11.18 -1.91 -4.82
C VAL A 213 -11.97 -3.18 -5.17
N ASP A 214 -13.23 -3.30 -4.74
CA ASP A 214 -14.10 -4.43 -5.08
C ASP A 214 -14.37 -4.48 -6.58
N PHE A 215 -14.72 -3.34 -7.20
CA PHE A 215 -14.91 -3.24 -8.66
C PHE A 215 -13.63 -3.63 -9.42
N CYS A 216 -12.47 -3.15 -8.97
CA CYS A 216 -11.17 -3.52 -9.55
C CYS A 216 -10.89 -5.02 -9.49
N LEU A 217 -11.32 -5.72 -8.42
CA LEU A 217 -11.16 -7.17 -8.29
C LEU A 217 -12.13 -7.96 -9.18
N GLN A 218 -13.33 -7.42 -9.43
CA GLN A 218 -14.35 -8.03 -10.28
C GLN A 218 -14.00 -7.88 -11.78
N HIS A 219 -13.39 -6.77 -12.17
CA HIS A 219 -13.01 -6.44 -13.56
C HIS A 219 -11.50 -6.49 -13.80
N ILE A 220 -10.84 -7.51 -13.23
CA ILE A 220 -9.38 -7.53 -13.18
C ILE A 220 -8.72 -7.62 -14.56
N VAL A 221 -9.33 -8.36 -15.49
CA VAL A 221 -8.75 -8.59 -16.82
C VAL A 221 -8.87 -7.32 -17.66
N GLU A 222 -10.00 -6.63 -17.54
CA GLU A 222 -10.31 -5.40 -18.25
C GLU A 222 -9.50 -4.21 -17.74
N LEU A 223 -9.18 -4.17 -16.44
CA LEU A 223 -8.43 -3.07 -15.82
C LEU A 223 -6.91 -3.30 -15.78
N PHE A 224 -6.46 -4.55 -15.59
CA PHE A 224 -5.06 -4.88 -15.34
C PHE A 224 -4.48 -5.94 -16.29
N GLY A 225 -5.25 -6.38 -17.28
CA GLY A 225 -4.87 -7.42 -18.23
C GLY A 225 -4.94 -8.84 -17.66
N PRO A 226 -4.59 -9.85 -18.47
CA PRO A 226 -4.63 -11.27 -18.07
C PRO A 226 -3.82 -11.51 -16.80
N VAL A 227 -4.37 -12.27 -15.86
CA VAL A 227 -3.73 -12.56 -14.57
C VAL A 227 -2.48 -13.41 -14.79
N VAL A 228 -1.31 -12.89 -14.41
CA VAL A 228 -0.02 -13.59 -14.53
C VAL A 228 0.51 -14.05 -13.16
N PRO A 229 1.36 -15.09 -13.10
CA PRO A 229 2.01 -15.51 -11.85
C PRO A 229 2.81 -14.39 -11.16
N PRO A 230 3.17 -14.54 -9.88
CA PRO A 230 4.02 -13.60 -9.17
C PRO A 230 5.28 -13.22 -9.95
N PRO A 231 5.71 -11.95 -9.91
CA PRO A 231 6.95 -11.53 -10.57
C PRO A 231 8.15 -12.35 -10.09
N VAL A 232 8.98 -12.78 -11.04
CA VAL A 232 10.28 -13.39 -10.73
C VAL A 232 11.25 -12.26 -10.43
N VAL A 233 11.72 -12.20 -9.18
CA VAL A 233 12.75 -11.25 -8.77
C VAL A 233 14.10 -11.87 -9.12
N VAL A 234 14.81 -11.27 -10.07
CA VAL A 234 16.20 -11.61 -10.44
C VAL A 234 17.17 -10.74 -9.65
#